data_AF-A0A449AUK9-F1
#
_entry.id   AF-A0A449AUK9-F1
#
_cell.length_a   1.000
_cell.length_b   1.000
_cell.length_c   1.000
_cell.angle_alpha   90.00
_cell.angle_beta   90.00
_cell.angle_gamma   90.00
#
_symmetry.space_group_name_H-M   'P 1'
#
loop_
_entity.id
_entity.type
_entity.pdbx_description
1 polymer ?
#
loop_
_entity_poly.entity_id
_entity_poly.type
_entity_poly.pdbx_seq_one_letter_code
_entity_poly.pdbx_strand_id
1 'polypeptide(L)'
;MTLIYGAELFLIENKIKKIKQQYKTEDIVSLKNKDLDLNEIINLISSKSILSSSRCIIMYNLDVLNQKKIKKEDEQLLSKFLKILQNEKEDQLIIVHENAKIQENTFTDELFKIPELQVIYTETIDSKILPNEIIKYIQNKGGQISYLDVLFLIEKLPDNLGLIIQEVNKLLLINKKINRASIEEAISDYAIVTNFSLINAIQSGDFHTIYKEYKNKINSGETIIQLVSQISWSLIFAHQIYSLKKLNMSNKEIASFLKVHEYRIKLALDQITKYGIKKIRKIIKNLADLDYKLKSSSLDEVELFEYFLINNFIFD
;
A
#
# COMPACT_ATOMS: atom_id res chain seq x y z
N MET A 1 14.42 -22.25 5.88
CA MET A 1 14.21 -21.10 4.99
C MET A 1 12.72 -20.77 4.88
N THR A 2 12.37 -19.48 4.80
CA THR A 2 10.98 -19.03 4.69
C THR A 2 10.87 -17.87 3.69
N LEU A 3 9.86 -17.90 2.81
CA LEU A 3 9.45 -16.79 1.96
C LEU A 3 8.13 -16.22 2.48
N ILE A 4 8.12 -14.96 2.89
CA ILE A 4 6.95 -14.23 3.36
C ILE A 4 6.60 -13.19 2.29
N TYR A 5 5.39 -13.22 1.73
CA TYR A 5 4.97 -12.25 0.73
C TYR A 5 3.51 -11.82 0.85
N GLY A 6 3.19 -10.63 0.36
CA GLY A 6 1.84 -10.09 0.38
C GLY A 6 1.79 -8.57 0.24
N ALA A 7 0.59 -8.00 0.04
CA ALA A 7 0.41 -6.55 0.00
C ALA A 7 0.27 -5.90 1.39
N GLU A 8 0.04 -6.70 2.44
CA GLU A 8 -0.27 -6.20 3.77
C GLU A 8 0.97 -6.20 4.69
N LEU A 9 1.73 -5.11 4.63
CA LEU A 9 2.98 -4.90 5.38
C LEU A 9 2.86 -5.22 6.88
N PHE A 10 1.72 -4.90 7.50
CA PHE A 10 1.53 -5.14 8.92
C PHE A 10 1.49 -6.63 9.28
N LEU A 11 0.91 -7.47 8.41
CA LEU A 11 0.89 -8.92 8.62
C LEU A 11 2.27 -9.53 8.40
N ILE A 12 3.02 -9.02 7.41
CA ILE A 12 4.41 -9.40 7.14
C ILE A 12 5.29 -9.11 8.37
N GLU A 13 5.33 -7.87 8.85
CA GLU A 13 6.16 -7.48 10.01
C GLU A 13 5.72 -8.19 11.30
N ASN A 14 4.43 -8.53 11.49
CA ASN A 14 4.00 -9.40 12.60
C ASN A 14 4.55 -10.82 12.52
N LYS A 15 4.57 -11.43 11.33
CA LYS A 15 5.14 -12.77 11.13
C LYS A 15 6.65 -12.74 11.38
N ILE A 16 7.35 -11.75 10.82
CA ILE A 16 8.77 -11.51 11.04
C ILE A 16 9.06 -11.31 12.53
N LYS A 17 8.28 -10.48 13.25
CA LYS A 17 8.45 -10.23 14.68
C LYS A 17 8.30 -11.50 15.52
N LYS A 18 7.38 -12.41 15.18
CA LYS A 18 7.25 -13.71 15.85
C LYS A 18 8.46 -14.63 15.61
N ILE A 19 9.07 -14.59 14.43
CA ILE A 19 10.28 -15.36 14.15
C ILE A 19 11.49 -14.74 14.86
N LYS A 20 11.65 -13.40 14.81
CA LYS A 20 12.70 -12.66 15.53
C LYS A 20 12.72 -12.93 17.04
N GLN A 21 11.59 -13.25 17.67
CA GLN A 21 11.51 -13.62 19.09
C GLN A 21 12.22 -14.93 19.46
N GLN A 22 12.58 -15.76 18.47
CA GLN A 22 13.30 -17.02 18.67
C GLN A 22 14.83 -16.84 18.67
N TYR A 23 15.33 -15.65 18.30
CA TYR A 23 16.74 -15.34 18.14
C TYR A 23 17.13 -14.19 19.07
N LYS A 24 18.41 -14.13 19.46
CA LYS A 24 18.94 -12.94 20.14
C LYS A 24 19.05 -11.79 19.14
N THR A 25 19.01 -10.56 19.64
CA THR A 25 19.14 -9.35 18.80
C THR A 25 20.47 -9.28 18.05
N GLU A 26 21.55 -9.82 18.64
CA GLU A 26 22.89 -9.91 18.03
C GLU A 26 22.97 -10.88 16.83
N ASP A 27 22.11 -11.91 16.79
CA ASP A 27 22.09 -12.93 15.75
C ASP A 27 21.16 -12.56 14.56
N ILE A 28 20.46 -11.41 14.61
CA ILE A 28 19.49 -10.99 13.60
C ILE A 28 20.11 -9.98 12.63
N VAL A 29 20.27 -10.37 11.37
CA VAL A 29 20.74 -9.48 10.30
C VAL A 29 19.57 -9.14 9.37
N SER A 30 19.24 -7.85 9.24
CA SER A 30 18.14 -7.37 8.38
C SER A 30 18.68 -6.50 7.24
N LEU A 31 18.49 -6.97 6.01
CA LEU A 31 18.92 -6.33 4.77
C LEU A 31 17.72 -5.68 4.09
N LYS A 32 17.64 -4.34 4.17
CA LYS A 32 16.50 -3.51 3.72
C LYS A 32 16.85 -2.47 2.64
N ASN A 33 18.07 -2.49 2.09
CA ASN A 33 18.47 -1.48 1.10
C ASN A 33 17.66 -1.60 -0.19
N LYS A 34 17.44 -0.48 -0.89
CA LYS A 34 16.84 -0.50 -2.23
C LYS A 34 17.80 -1.08 -3.27
N ASP A 35 19.08 -0.82 -3.08
CA ASP A 35 20.17 -1.31 -3.93
C ASP A 35 20.88 -2.49 -3.24
N LEU A 36 20.15 -3.60 -3.03
CA LEU A 36 20.71 -4.80 -2.41
C LEU A 36 21.59 -5.57 -3.42
N ASP A 37 22.92 -5.45 -3.27
CA ASP A 37 23.85 -6.25 -4.05
C ASP A 37 23.74 -7.73 -3.63
N LEU A 38 23.35 -8.58 -4.59
CA LEU A 38 23.30 -10.03 -4.42
C LEU A 38 24.66 -10.62 -4.02
N ASN A 39 25.78 -9.99 -4.38
CA ASN A 39 27.10 -10.42 -3.94
C ASN A 39 27.31 -10.21 -2.43
N GLU A 40 26.85 -9.09 -1.86
CA GLU A 40 26.90 -8.85 -0.41
C GLU A 40 26.04 -9.88 0.33
N ILE A 41 24.84 -10.17 -0.16
CA ILE A 41 23.95 -11.21 0.40
C ILE A 41 24.63 -12.59 0.36
N ILE A 42 25.16 -12.98 -0.80
CA ILE A 42 25.90 -14.23 -1.01
C ILE A 42 27.08 -14.33 -0.05
N ASN A 43 27.85 -13.26 0.09
CA ASN A 43 29.02 -13.22 0.96
C ASN A 43 28.62 -13.30 2.44
N LEU A 44 27.58 -12.60 2.88
CA LEU A 44 27.07 -12.64 4.25
C LEU A 44 26.61 -14.05 4.67
N ILE A 45 25.83 -14.72 3.80
CA ILE A 45 25.37 -16.09 4.07
C ILE A 45 26.59 -17.03 4.14
N SER A 46 27.50 -16.93 3.15
CA SER A 46 28.72 -17.75 3.12
C SER A 46 29.71 -17.45 4.26
N SER A 47 29.74 -16.22 4.80
CA SER A 47 30.67 -15.79 5.85
C SER A 47 30.18 -16.21 7.24
N LYS A 48 30.22 -17.51 7.50
CA LYS A 48 29.86 -18.09 8.79
C LYS A 48 31.01 -18.00 9.78
N SER A 49 30.74 -17.54 10.99
CA SER A 49 31.70 -17.63 12.10
C SER A 49 31.62 -19.02 12.74
N ILE A 50 32.78 -19.60 13.05
CA ILE A 50 32.90 -20.93 13.67
C ILE A 50 32.32 -20.94 15.10
N LEU A 51 32.18 -19.76 15.72
CA LEU A 51 31.78 -19.58 17.12
C LEU A 51 30.40 -18.90 17.30
N SER A 52 29.68 -18.58 16.22
CA SER A 52 28.37 -17.91 16.31
C SER A 52 27.21 -18.89 16.41
N SER A 53 26.16 -18.47 17.10
CA SER A 53 24.81 -19.06 17.02
C SER A 53 24.26 -19.02 15.59
N SER A 54 23.27 -19.87 15.31
CA SER A 54 22.43 -19.77 14.10
C SER A 54 21.86 -18.36 13.94
N ARG A 55 22.16 -17.71 12.81
CA ARG A 55 21.72 -16.36 12.50
C ARG A 55 20.30 -16.38 11.93
N CYS A 56 19.58 -15.27 12.09
CA CYS A 56 18.34 -14.99 11.37
C CYS A 56 18.62 -13.91 10.33
N ILE A 57 18.78 -14.30 9.06
CA ILE A 57 19.10 -13.40 7.95
C ILE A 57 17.82 -13.08 7.19
N ILE A 58 17.49 -11.79 7.11
CA ILE A 58 16.21 -11.32 6.57
C ILE A 58 16.48 -10.39 5.38
N MET A 59 16.05 -10.80 4.19
CA MET A 59 16.28 -10.12 2.93
C MET A 59 14.96 -9.54 2.42
N TYR A 60 14.86 -8.22 2.31
CA TYR A 60 13.63 -7.55 1.86
C TYR A 60 13.68 -7.20 0.37
N ASN A 61 12.57 -7.41 -0.33
CA ASN A 61 12.25 -6.90 -1.67
C ASN A 61 13.34 -7.18 -2.73
N LEU A 62 13.80 -8.43 -2.82
CA LEU A 62 14.74 -8.86 -3.88
C LEU A 62 14.14 -8.59 -5.28
N ASP A 63 14.81 -7.76 -6.08
CA ASP A 63 14.32 -7.29 -7.39
C ASP A 63 13.89 -8.41 -8.33
N VAL A 64 14.59 -9.55 -8.29
CA VAL A 64 14.29 -10.74 -9.11
C VAL A 64 12.84 -11.25 -8.91
N LEU A 65 12.21 -11.02 -7.76
CA LEU A 65 10.83 -11.40 -7.49
C LEU A 65 9.80 -10.51 -8.21
N ASN A 66 10.22 -9.33 -8.69
CA ASN A 66 9.41 -8.38 -9.45
C ASN A 66 9.68 -8.43 -10.98
N GLN A 67 10.66 -9.21 -11.44
CA GLN A 67 11.09 -9.24 -12.85
C GLN A 67 10.48 -10.42 -13.64
N LYS A 68 9.89 -10.15 -14.81
CA LYS A 68 9.42 -11.20 -15.75
C LYS A 68 10.52 -11.81 -16.62
N LYS A 69 11.62 -11.09 -16.80
CA LYS A 69 12.80 -11.53 -17.55
C LYS A 69 14.02 -11.12 -16.76
N ILE A 70 14.79 -12.11 -16.35
CA ILE A 70 16.12 -11.92 -15.78
C ILE A 70 17.05 -11.47 -16.91
N LYS A 71 17.99 -10.58 -16.63
CA LYS A 71 19.01 -10.20 -17.60
C LYS A 71 20.09 -11.28 -17.65
N LYS A 72 20.69 -11.50 -18.82
CA LYS A 72 21.78 -12.48 -19.00
C LYS A 72 23.00 -12.24 -18.10
N GLU A 73 23.27 -10.99 -17.73
CA GLU A 73 24.33 -10.61 -16.79
C GLU A 73 24.08 -11.13 -15.36
N ASP A 74 22.81 -11.23 -14.95
CA ASP A 74 22.41 -11.63 -13.59
C ASP A 74 22.22 -13.15 -13.44
N GLU A 75 22.01 -13.89 -14.55
CA GLU A 75 21.70 -15.33 -14.54
C GLU A 75 22.72 -16.17 -13.76
N GLN A 76 24.02 -15.91 -13.96
CA GLN A 76 25.09 -16.64 -13.25
C GLN A 76 25.06 -16.36 -11.75
N LEU A 77 24.86 -15.11 -11.35
CA LEU A 77 24.85 -14.67 -9.96
C LEU A 77 23.62 -15.24 -9.22
N LEU A 78 22.44 -15.19 -9.84
CA LEU A 78 21.21 -15.78 -9.33
C LEU A 78 21.32 -17.31 -9.20
N SER A 79 21.98 -17.99 -10.15
CA SER A 79 22.22 -19.44 -10.05
C SER A 79 23.16 -19.81 -8.90
N LYS A 80 24.16 -18.95 -8.59
CA LYS A 80 25.03 -19.10 -7.42
C LYS A 80 24.25 -18.86 -6.13
N PHE A 81 23.39 -17.85 -6.11
CA PHE A 81 22.53 -17.54 -4.96
C PHE A 81 21.59 -18.71 -4.62
N LEU A 82 20.87 -19.27 -5.61
CA LEU A 82 20.01 -20.44 -5.41
C LEU A 82 20.75 -21.64 -4.80
N LYS A 83 21.97 -21.95 -5.28
CA LYS A 83 22.79 -23.03 -4.72
C LYS A 83 23.18 -22.78 -3.26
N ILE A 84 23.35 -21.52 -2.85
CA ILE A 84 23.62 -21.18 -1.46
C ILE A 84 22.34 -21.33 -0.63
N LEU A 85 21.20 -20.82 -1.11
CA LEU A 85 19.88 -21.00 -0.46
C LEU A 85 19.50 -22.48 -0.25
N GLN A 86 19.88 -23.37 -1.18
CA GLN A 86 19.64 -24.82 -1.10
C GLN A 86 20.56 -25.54 -0.11
N ASN A 87 21.78 -25.04 0.09
CA ASN A 87 22.78 -25.70 0.93
C ASN A 87 22.82 -25.13 2.36
N GLU A 88 22.21 -23.97 2.61
CA GLU A 88 22.14 -23.37 3.95
C GLU A 88 21.15 -24.13 4.84
N LYS A 89 21.63 -24.57 6.02
CA LYS A 89 20.90 -25.43 6.96
C LYS A 89 21.00 -25.01 8.41
N GLU A 90 21.89 -24.07 8.73
CA GLU A 90 22.14 -23.62 10.10
C GLU A 90 21.56 -22.22 10.34
N ASP A 91 21.66 -21.33 9.36
CA ASP A 91 21.03 -20.01 9.41
C ASP A 91 19.58 -20.05 8.91
N GLN A 92 18.69 -19.36 9.63
CA GLN A 92 17.30 -19.22 9.20
C GLN A 92 17.18 -18.03 8.25
N LEU A 93 17.18 -18.36 6.95
CA LEU A 93 16.97 -17.42 5.87
C LEU A 93 15.48 -17.06 5.73
N ILE A 94 15.18 -15.77 5.75
CA ILE A 94 13.84 -15.21 5.52
C ILE A 94 13.89 -14.26 4.33
N ILE A 95 13.20 -14.61 3.24
CA ILE A 95 12.97 -13.73 2.11
C ILE A 95 11.63 -13.02 2.33
N VAL A 96 11.60 -11.70 2.23
CA VAL A 96 10.42 -10.86 2.42
C VAL A 96 10.11 -10.15 1.12
N HIS A 97 8.87 -10.23 0.65
CA HIS A 97 8.43 -9.61 -0.60
C HIS A 97 7.12 -8.84 -0.38
N GLU A 98 7.23 -7.52 -0.32
CA GLU A 98 6.15 -6.58 0.04
C GLU A 98 5.16 -6.33 -1.12
N ASN A 99 4.82 -7.39 -1.86
CA ASN A 99 3.88 -7.38 -2.96
C ASN A 99 3.06 -8.69 -2.97
N ALA A 100 1.76 -8.60 -3.28
CA ALA A 100 0.87 -9.76 -3.36
C ALA A 100 1.20 -10.72 -4.52
N LYS A 101 2.04 -10.31 -5.47
CA LYS A 101 2.46 -11.14 -6.61
C LYS A 101 3.97 -11.22 -6.72
N ILE A 102 4.44 -12.43 -6.95
CA ILE A 102 5.79 -12.76 -7.41
C ILE A 102 5.68 -12.99 -8.92
N GLN A 103 6.65 -12.51 -9.70
CA GLN A 103 6.69 -12.80 -11.15
C GLN A 103 7.28 -14.19 -11.39
N GLU A 104 6.69 -14.93 -12.32
CA GLU A 104 7.22 -16.21 -12.80
C GLU A 104 8.49 -15.96 -13.66
N ASN A 105 9.62 -16.53 -13.23
CA ASN A 105 10.89 -16.55 -13.93
C ASN A 105 11.76 -17.73 -13.47
N THR A 106 12.89 -17.95 -14.14
CA THR A 106 13.78 -19.10 -13.87
C THR A 106 14.34 -19.13 -12.43
N PHE A 107 14.50 -17.98 -11.76
CA PHE A 107 14.91 -17.96 -10.36
C PHE A 107 13.76 -18.39 -9.43
N THR A 108 12.55 -17.88 -9.64
CA THR A 108 11.39 -18.23 -8.81
C THR A 108 10.99 -19.68 -8.99
N ASP A 109 11.06 -20.19 -10.22
CA ASP A 109 10.74 -21.58 -10.55
C ASP A 109 11.67 -22.57 -9.82
N GLU A 110 12.95 -22.23 -9.68
CA GLU A 110 13.92 -23.03 -8.91
C GLU A 110 13.81 -22.79 -7.40
N LEU A 111 13.51 -21.57 -6.95
CA LEU A 111 13.26 -21.24 -5.54
C LEU A 111 12.09 -22.06 -4.98
N PHE A 112 10.97 -22.15 -5.71
CA PHE A 112 9.80 -22.92 -5.28
C PHE A 112 9.99 -24.45 -5.31
N LYS A 113 11.05 -24.96 -5.96
CA LYS A 113 11.40 -26.40 -5.93
C LYS A 113 12.19 -26.81 -4.68
N ILE A 114 12.65 -25.87 -3.87
CA ILE A 114 13.46 -26.16 -2.67
C ILE A 114 12.55 -26.80 -1.60
N PRO A 115 12.78 -28.07 -1.20
CA PRO A 115 11.87 -28.79 -0.28
C PRO A 115 11.72 -28.13 1.09
N GLU A 116 12.76 -27.48 1.59
CA GLU A 116 12.81 -26.80 2.90
C GLU A 116 12.25 -25.37 2.87
N LEU A 117 11.71 -24.90 1.73
CA LEU A 117 11.11 -23.58 1.62
C LEU A 117 9.69 -23.56 2.18
N GLN A 118 9.51 -22.88 3.32
CA GLN A 118 8.18 -22.53 3.82
C GLN A 118 7.67 -21.25 3.15
N VAL A 119 6.55 -21.33 2.44
CA VAL A 119 5.92 -20.17 1.80
C VAL A 119 4.76 -19.66 2.67
N ILE A 120 4.81 -18.39 3.05
CA ILE A 120 3.78 -17.71 3.85
C ILE A 120 3.23 -16.54 3.04
N TYR A 121 2.03 -16.71 2.50
CA TYR A 121 1.28 -15.60 1.91
C TYR A 121 0.51 -14.83 3.00
N THR A 122 0.56 -13.50 2.96
CA THR A 122 -0.24 -12.60 3.79
C THR A 122 -1.28 -11.90 2.92
N GLU A 123 -2.50 -12.42 2.95
CA GLU A 123 -3.67 -11.84 2.28
C GLU A 123 -4.01 -10.46 2.84
N THR A 124 -4.51 -9.58 1.96
CA THR A 124 -5.26 -8.39 2.39
C THR A 124 -6.52 -8.83 3.11
N ILE A 125 -6.74 -8.36 4.34
CA ILE A 125 -7.94 -8.73 5.10
C ILE A 125 -9.18 -8.18 4.38
N ASP A 126 -10.15 -9.04 4.05
CA ASP A 126 -11.44 -8.57 3.53
C ASP A 126 -12.08 -7.62 4.55
N SER A 127 -12.47 -6.44 4.09
CA SER A 127 -13.34 -5.46 4.74
C SER A 127 -14.46 -6.06 5.62
N LYS A 128 -15.05 -7.20 5.24
CA LYS A 128 -16.10 -7.90 5.99
C LYS A 128 -15.59 -8.63 7.25
N ILE A 129 -14.34 -9.07 7.23
CA ILE A 129 -13.70 -9.85 8.30
C ILE A 129 -12.85 -8.94 9.18
N LEU A 130 -12.33 -7.83 8.63
CA LEU A 130 -11.51 -6.83 9.32
C LEU A 130 -12.03 -6.40 10.72
N PRO A 131 -13.34 -6.10 10.93
CA PRO A 131 -13.83 -5.80 12.27
C PRO A 131 -13.60 -6.94 13.27
N ASN A 132 -13.83 -8.18 12.87
CA ASN A 132 -13.66 -9.35 13.74
C ASN A 132 -12.18 -9.62 14.04
N GLU A 133 -11.27 -9.38 13.09
CA GLU A 133 -9.82 -9.50 13.35
C GLU A 133 -9.30 -8.42 14.28
N ILE A 134 -9.82 -7.18 14.20
CA ILE A 134 -9.49 -6.11 15.14
C ILE A 134 -9.99 -6.44 16.56
N ILE A 135 -11.21 -6.99 16.70
CA ILE A 135 -11.74 -7.48 17.99
C ILE A 135 -10.82 -8.56 18.57
N LYS A 136 -10.44 -9.57 17.78
CA LYS A 136 -9.51 -10.64 18.21
C LYS A 136 -8.15 -10.06 18.60
N TYR A 137 -7.62 -9.10 17.85
CA TYR A 137 -6.35 -8.44 18.16
C TYR A 137 -6.41 -7.72 19.52
N ILE A 138 -7.49 -6.97 19.78
CA ILE A 138 -7.76 -6.28 21.04
C ILE A 138 -7.88 -7.26 22.20
N GLN A 139 -8.63 -8.35 22.04
CA GLN A 139 -8.77 -9.41 23.04
C GLN A 139 -7.44 -10.08 23.37
N ASN A 140 -6.63 -10.42 22.35
CA ASN A 140 -5.29 -10.98 22.52
C ASN A 140 -4.30 -10.03 23.22
N LYS A 141 -4.62 -8.73 23.30
CA LYS A 141 -3.86 -7.69 24.03
C LYS A 141 -4.44 -7.39 25.42
N GLY A 142 -5.41 -8.18 25.89
CA GLY A 142 -6.10 -7.98 27.17
C GLY A 142 -7.07 -6.80 27.18
N GLY A 143 -7.53 -6.35 26.02
CA GLY A 143 -8.53 -5.30 25.87
C GLY A 143 -9.92 -5.82 25.49
N GLN A 144 -10.89 -4.92 25.51
CA GLN A 144 -12.29 -5.15 25.13
C GLN A 144 -12.80 -3.96 24.32
N ILE A 145 -13.62 -4.24 23.32
CA ILE A 145 -14.30 -3.25 22.47
C ILE A 145 -15.61 -3.86 21.96
N SER A 146 -16.66 -3.06 21.69
CA SER A 146 -17.86 -3.58 21.03
C SER A 146 -17.70 -3.63 19.51
N TYR A 147 -18.51 -4.44 18.82
CA TYR A 147 -18.51 -4.49 17.36
C TYR A 147 -18.88 -3.13 16.73
N LEU A 148 -19.80 -2.39 17.35
CA LEU A 148 -20.20 -1.05 16.88
C LEU A 148 -19.07 -0.03 17.05
N ASP A 149 -18.33 -0.09 18.16
CA ASP A 149 -17.16 0.78 18.38
C ASP A 149 -16.03 0.46 17.40
N VAL A 150 -15.83 -0.80 17.00
CA VAL A 150 -14.86 -1.19 15.96
C VAL A 150 -15.29 -0.70 14.58
N LEU A 151 -16.57 -0.79 14.22
CA LEU A 151 -17.05 -0.21 12.97
C LEU A 151 -16.79 1.31 12.93
N PHE A 152 -17.11 2.01 14.02
CA PHE A 152 -16.85 3.45 14.14
C PHE A 152 -15.35 3.79 14.10
N LEU A 153 -14.49 2.95 14.70
CA LEU A 153 -13.03 3.08 14.62
C LEU A 153 -12.52 2.95 13.18
N ILE A 154 -12.99 1.95 12.43
CA ILE A 154 -12.65 1.74 11.01
C ILE A 154 -13.21 2.90 10.16
N GLU A 155 -14.41 3.39 10.47
CA GLU A 155 -15.01 4.57 9.81
C GLU A 155 -14.27 5.89 10.13
N LYS A 156 -13.42 5.93 11.16
CA LYS A 156 -12.54 7.07 11.48
C LYS A 156 -11.10 6.94 10.94
N LEU A 157 -10.64 5.76 10.53
CA LEU A 157 -9.24 5.51 10.15
C LEU A 157 -9.09 5.14 8.67
N PRO A 158 -7.98 5.52 7.99
CA PRO A 158 -7.72 5.11 6.61
C PRO A 158 -7.75 3.57 6.45
N ASP A 159 -8.10 3.11 5.25
CA ASP A 159 -8.08 1.68 4.85
C ASP A 159 -6.63 1.17 4.73
N ASN A 160 -5.97 1.06 5.89
CA ASN A 160 -4.58 0.68 6.09
C ASN A 160 -4.49 -0.01 7.46
N LEU A 161 -4.31 -1.34 7.44
CA LEU A 161 -4.30 -2.15 8.66
C LEU A 161 -3.18 -1.74 9.64
N GLY A 162 -2.02 -1.30 9.12
CA GLY A 162 -0.91 -0.82 9.94
C GLY A 162 -1.30 0.40 10.80
N LEU A 163 -1.93 1.41 10.18
CA LEU A 163 -2.44 2.59 10.89
C LEU A 163 -3.58 2.24 11.85
N ILE A 164 -4.52 1.40 11.42
CA ILE A 164 -5.62 0.93 12.28
C ILE A 164 -5.06 0.26 13.53
N ILE A 165 -4.08 -0.63 13.39
CA ILE A 165 -3.50 -1.32 14.53
C ILE A 165 -2.59 -0.41 15.37
N GLN A 166 -1.95 0.60 14.78
CA GLN A 166 -1.22 1.61 15.56
C GLN A 166 -2.16 2.37 16.50
N GLU A 167 -3.30 2.86 16.00
CA GLU A 167 -4.28 3.55 16.85
C GLU A 167 -5.01 2.63 17.81
N VAL A 168 -5.28 1.36 17.45
CA VAL A 168 -5.73 0.34 18.40
C VAL A 168 -4.73 0.15 19.54
N ASN A 169 -3.42 0.09 19.26
CA ASN A 169 -2.40 -0.04 20.31
C ASN A 169 -2.35 1.21 21.20
N LYS A 170 -2.49 2.41 20.63
CA LYS A 170 -2.59 3.68 21.38
C LYS A 170 -3.81 3.69 22.30
N LEU A 171 -4.99 3.34 21.79
CA LEU A 171 -6.22 3.19 22.58
C LEU A 171 -6.02 2.19 23.73
N LEU A 172 -5.39 1.05 23.47
CA LEU A 172 -5.08 0.01 24.48
C LEU A 172 -4.06 0.42 25.55
N LEU A 173 -3.32 1.51 25.35
CA LEU A 173 -2.46 2.13 26.36
C LEU A 173 -3.26 3.09 27.26
N ILE A 174 -4.26 3.78 26.70
CA ILE A 174 -5.12 4.72 27.42
C ILE A 174 -6.15 3.96 28.27
N ASN A 175 -6.88 3.02 27.68
CA ASN A 175 -7.89 2.23 28.37
C ASN A 175 -8.02 0.82 27.77
N LYS A 176 -8.09 -0.20 28.63
CA LYS A 176 -8.36 -1.59 28.20
C LYS A 176 -9.78 -1.79 27.69
N LYS A 177 -10.75 -0.99 28.13
CA LYS A 177 -12.12 -1.00 27.62
C LYS A 177 -12.33 0.17 26.66
N ILE A 178 -12.09 -0.09 25.38
CA ILE A 178 -12.28 0.89 24.31
C ILE A 178 -13.79 1.03 24.04
N ASN A 179 -14.24 2.27 23.95
CA ASN A 179 -15.61 2.65 23.61
C ASN A 179 -15.58 3.91 22.72
N ARG A 180 -16.71 4.28 22.13
CA ARG A 180 -16.87 5.44 21.26
C ARG A 180 -16.27 6.74 21.81
N ALA A 181 -16.49 7.07 23.09
CA ALA A 181 -15.95 8.31 23.66
C ALA A 181 -14.41 8.28 23.73
N SER A 182 -13.82 7.14 24.13
CA SER A 182 -12.36 6.96 24.10
C SER A 182 -11.77 7.02 22.69
N ILE A 183 -12.53 6.58 21.67
CA ILE A 183 -12.16 6.72 20.26
C ILE A 183 -12.22 8.20 19.84
N GLU A 184 -13.32 8.91 20.13
CA GLU A 184 -13.51 10.32 19.77
C GLU A 184 -12.48 11.24 20.44
N GLU A 185 -12.06 10.95 21.67
CA GLU A 185 -11.05 11.70 22.43
C GLU A 185 -9.61 11.40 21.99
N ALA A 186 -9.24 10.12 21.92
CA ALA A 186 -7.84 9.72 21.66
C ALA A 186 -7.47 9.79 20.17
N ILE A 187 -8.45 9.63 19.28
CA ILE A 187 -8.27 9.68 17.83
C ILE A 187 -8.81 11.02 17.35
N SER A 188 -7.92 12.03 17.47
CA SER A 188 -7.93 13.25 16.65
C SER A 188 -8.36 12.87 15.25
N ASP A 189 -9.25 13.62 14.61
CA ASP A 189 -9.84 13.23 13.32
C ASP A 189 -8.75 12.84 12.33
N TYR A 190 -8.56 11.52 12.19
CA TYR A 190 -7.74 10.99 11.15
C TYR A 190 -8.46 11.36 9.88
N ALA A 191 -7.79 12.18 9.10
CA ALA A 191 -8.12 12.35 7.72
C ALA A 191 -7.92 10.98 7.04
N ILE A 192 -8.95 10.11 7.07
CA ILE A 192 -9.29 9.19 5.96
C ILE A 192 -9.28 9.97 4.65
N VAL A 193 -9.74 11.21 4.77
CA VAL A 193 -9.51 12.31 3.86
C VAL A 193 -8.08 12.26 3.28
N THR A 194 -6.94 12.14 4.00
CA THR A 194 -5.59 12.44 3.43
C THR A 194 -5.31 11.83 2.06
N ASN A 195 -5.36 10.52 1.89
CA ASN A 195 -5.05 9.88 0.60
C ASN A 195 -6.12 10.10 -0.49
N PHE A 196 -7.28 10.64 -0.12
CA PHE A 196 -8.40 10.96 -1.02
C PHE A 196 -8.86 12.42 -0.88
N SER A 197 -8.02 13.29 -0.33
CA SER A 197 -8.45 14.58 0.24
C SER A 197 -8.67 15.59 -0.87
N LEU A 198 -7.68 15.69 -1.75
CA LEU A 198 -7.77 16.36 -3.03
C LEU A 198 -8.91 15.81 -3.90
N ILE A 199 -9.17 14.50 -3.84
CA ILE A 199 -10.28 13.86 -4.56
C ILE A 199 -11.64 14.29 -3.99
N ASN A 200 -11.78 14.33 -2.66
CA ASN A 200 -12.99 14.79 -1.96
C ASN A 200 -13.18 16.31 -2.12
N ALA A 201 -12.10 17.09 -2.10
CA ALA A 201 -12.11 18.51 -2.39
C ALA A 201 -12.57 18.77 -3.84
N ILE A 202 -12.13 17.97 -4.81
CA ILE A 202 -12.64 18.04 -6.18
C ILE A 202 -14.11 17.60 -6.25
N GLN A 203 -14.54 16.57 -5.52
CA GLN A 203 -15.97 16.25 -5.40
C GLN A 203 -16.79 17.37 -4.72
N SER A 204 -16.16 18.23 -3.91
CA SER A 204 -16.80 19.42 -3.33
C SER A 204 -17.14 20.47 -4.40
N GLY A 205 -16.45 20.46 -5.55
CA GLY A 205 -16.64 21.43 -6.63
C GLY A 205 -16.25 22.88 -6.30
N ASP A 206 -15.90 23.16 -5.04
CA ASP A 206 -15.49 24.47 -4.57
C ASP A 206 -13.98 24.66 -4.77
N PHE A 207 -13.61 25.67 -5.56
CA PHE A 207 -12.21 26.00 -5.82
C PHE A 207 -11.44 26.34 -4.53
N HIS A 208 -12.07 27.00 -3.55
CA HIS A 208 -11.37 27.37 -2.32
C HIS A 208 -10.93 26.12 -1.53
N THR A 209 -11.81 25.14 -1.38
CA THR A 209 -11.53 23.84 -0.79
C THR A 209 -10.47 23.06 -1.59
N ILE A 210 -10.56 23.05 -2.93
CA ILE A 210 -9.57 22.40 -3.81
C ILE A 210 -8.18 23.02 -3.63
N TYR A 211 -8.07 24.35 -3.66
CA TYR A 211 -6.80 25.07 -3.56
C TYR A 211 -6.17 24.94 -2.17
N LYS A 212 -6.99 25.05 -1.11
CA LYS A 212 -6.55 24.83 0.28
C LYS A 212 -5.95 23.43 0.45
N GLU A 213 -6.64 22.41 -0.05
CA GLU A 213 -6.16 21.03 0.10
C GLU A 213 -4.93 20.73 -0.77
N TYR A 214 -4.85 21.30 -1.97
CA TYR A 214 -3.62 21.29 -2.76
C TYR A 214 -2.42 21.89 -1.99
N LYS A 215 -2.58 23.03 -1.31
CA LYS A 215 -1.48 23.61 -0.50
C LYS A 215 -1.15 22.74 0.72
N ASN A 216 -2.14 22.16 1.40
CA ASN A 216 -1.91 21.19 2.48
C ASN A 216 -1.06 20.00 1.97
N LYS A 217 -1.36 19.51 0.77
CA LYS A 217 -0.67 18.38 0.14
C LYS A 217 0.79 18.66 -0.17
N ILE A 218 1.09 19.79 -0.82
CA ILE A 218 2.48 20.23 -1.06
C ILE A 218 3.23 20.40 0.27
N ASN A 219 2.61 21.03 1.27
CA ASN A 219 3.22 21.20 2.60
C ASN A 219 3.48 19.86 3.33
N SER A 220 2.71 18.81 3.01
CA SER A 220 2.93 17.46 3.53
C SER A 220 4.01 16.66 2.77
N GLY A 221 4.63 17.24 1.75
CA GLY A 221 5.70 16.63 0.96
C GLY A 221 5.24 15.81 -0.26
N GLU A 222 3.97 15.92 -0.66
CA GLU A 222 3.52 15.33 -1.93
C GLU A 222 3.99 16.16 -3.14
N THR A 223 4.40 15.47 -4.20
CA THR A 223 4.85 16.09 -5.45
C THR A 223 3.69 16.33 -6.40
N ILE A 224 3.84 17.29 -7.31
CA ILE A 224 2.78 17.69 -8.23
C ILE A 224 2.35 16.53 -9.15
N ILE A 225 3.29 15.70 -9.58
CA ILE A 225 2.98 14.48 -10.36
C ILE A 225 2.12 13.46 -9.57
N GLN A 226 2.26 13.39 -8.23
CA GLN A 226 1.38 12.56 -7.39
C GLN A 226 -0.04 13.15 -7.33
N LEU A 227 -0.16 14.47 -7.24
CA LEU A 227 -1.46 15.15 -7.28
C LEU A 227 -2.16 14.98 -8.63
N VAL A 228 -1.45 15.20 -9.74
CA VAL A 228 -1.93 14.94 -11.12
C VAL A 228 -2.42 13.51 -11.27
N SER A 229 -1.70 12.53 -10.70
CA SER A 229 -2.09 11.12 -10.70
C SER A 229 -3.39 10.86 -9.94
N GLN A 230 -3.57 11.45 -8.75
CA GLN A 230 -4.80 11.33 -7.95
C GLN A 230 -6.02 11.91 -8.67
N ILE A 231 -5.89 13.12 -9.22
CA ILE A 231 -6.96 13.80 -9.97
C ILE A 231 -7.33 12.98 -11.21
N SER A 232 -6.32 12.53 -11.97
CA SER A 232 -6.51 11.71 -13.18
C SER A 232 -7.26 10.42 -12.87
N TRP A 233 -6.84 9.69 -11.83
CA TRP A 233 -7.48 8.45 -11.42
C TRP A 233 -8.96 8.67 -11.07
N SER A 234 -9.29 9.70 -10.28
CA SER A 234 -10.68 10.02 -9.92
C SER A 234 -11.56 10.31 -11.14
N LEU A 235 -11.09 11.16 -12.07
CA LEU A 235 -11.90 11.58 -13.21
C LEU A 235 -12.01 10.49 -14.29
N ILE A 236 -10.94 9.72 -14.52
CA ILE A 236 -10.98 8.56 -15.41
C ILE A 236 -11.93 7.50 -14.86
N PHE A 237 -11.90 7.24 -13.54
CA PHE A 237 -12.82 6.33 -12.89
C PHE A 237 -14.27 6.81 -13.03
N ALA A 238 -14.56 8.09 -12.79
CA ALA A 238 -15.87 8.68 -13.06
C ALA A 238 -16.31 8.51 -14.53
N HIS A 239 -15.41 8.70 -15.49
CA HIS A 239 -15.70 8.43 -16.90
C HIS A 239 -16.03 6.94 -17.18
N GLN A 240 -15.30 6.00 -16.56
CA GLN A 240 -15.58 4.57 -16.64
C GLN A 240 -16.97 4.24 -16.06
N ILE A 241 -17.29 4.74 -14.86
CA ILE A 241 -18.60 4.52 -14.23
C ILE A 241 -19.74 5.03 -15.11
N TYR A 242 -19.62 6.25 -15.66
CA TYR A 242 -20.60 6.79 -16.62
C TYR A 242 -20.79 5.88 -17.84
N SER A 243 -19.70 5.32 -18.35
CA SER A 243 -19.72 4.49 -19.56
C SER A 243 -20.38 3.14 -19.31
N LEU A 244 -20.11 2.50 -18.16
CA LEU A 244 -20.78 1.27 -17.74
C LEU A 244 -22.26 1.51 -17.38
N LYS A 245 -22.59 2.68 -16.82
CA LYS A 245 -24.00 3.09 -16.62
C LYS A 245 -24.78 3.24 -17.92
N LYS A 246 -24.13 3.66 -19.01
CA LYS A 246 -24.75 3.68 -20.35
C LYS A 246 -25.00 2.30 -20.94
N LEU A 247 -24.40 1.24 -20.38
CA LEU A 247 -24.72 -0.16 -20.66
C LEU A 247 -25.79 -0.73 -19.70
N ASN A 248 -26.51 0.13 -18.98
CA ASN A 248 -27.56 -0.20 -18.01
C ASN A 248 -27.12 -1.06 -16.80
N MET A 249 -25.81 -1.16 -16.53
CA MET A 249 -25.32 -1.94 -15.38
C MET A 249 -25.68 -1.27 -14.04
N SER A 250 -26.14 -2.08 -13.08
CA SER A 250 -26.38 -1.68 -11.69
C SER A 250 -25.07 -1.34 -10.95
N ASN A 251 -25.17 -0.68 -9.79
CA ASN A 251 -23.97 -0.36 -8.99
C ASN A 251 -23.21 -1.62 -8.55
N LYS A 252 -23.94 -2.70 -8.22
CA LYS A 252 -23.37 -3.99 -7.80
C LYS A 252 -22.66 -4.71 -8.94
N GLU A 253 -23.22 -4.71 -10.14
CA GLU A 253 -22.57 -5.30 -11.32
C GLU A 253 -21.30 -4.54 -11.69
N ILE A 254 -21.33 -3.20 -11.64
CA ILE A 254 -20.14 -2.35 -11.90
C ILE A 254 -19.07 -2.57 -10.83
N ALA A 255 -19.45 -2.62 -9.55
CA ALA A 255 -18.55 -2.91 -8.42
C ALA A 255 -17.86 -4.27 -8.59
N SER A 256 -18.62 -5.31 -8.94
CA SER A 256 -18.11 -6.66 -9.22
C SER A 256 -17.18 -6.70 -10.44
N PHE A 257 -17.59 -6.06 -11.54
CA PHE A 257 -16.83 -6.01 -12.80
C PHE A 257 -15.48 -5.31 -12.66
N LEU A 258 -15.46 -4.15 -12.00
CA LEU A 258 -14.24 -3.38 -11.75
C LEU A 258 -13.44 -3.87 -10.52
N LYS A 259 -13.98 -4.81 -9.74
CA LYS A 259 -13.42 -5.31 -8.47
C LYS A 259 -13.16 -4.18 -7.46
N VAL A 260 -14.13 -3.28 -7.30
CA VAL A 260 -14.08 -2.13 -6.38
C VAL A 260 -15.31 -2.12 -5.45
N HIS A 261 -15.18 -1.49 -4.28
CA HIS A 261 -16.29 -1.37 -3.35
C HIS A 261 -17.43 -0.48 -3.88
N GLU A 262 -18.69 -0.84 -3.61
CA GLU A 262 -19.89 -0.15 -4.13
C GLU A 262 -19.94 1.35 -3.74
N TYR A 263 -19.37 1.70 -2.59
CA TYR A 263 -19.21 3.10 -2.16
C TYR A 263 -18.41 3.95 -3.15
N ARG A 264 -17.35 3.41 -3.78
CA ARG A 264 -16.57 4.14 -4.79
C ARG A 264 -17.40 4.46 -6.03
N ILE A 265 -18.34 3.58 -6.40
CA ILE A 265 -19.29 3.81 -7.48
C ILE A 265 -20.18 5.01 -7.16
N LYS A 266 -20.65 5.14 -5.90
CA LYS A 266 -21.45 6.28 -5.46
C LYS A 266 -20.68 7.60 -5.58
N LEU A 267 -19.46 7.68 -5.04
CA LEU A 267 -18.63 8.90 -5.13
C LEU A 267 -18.38 9.33 -6.59
N ALA A 268 -18.14 8.36 -7.48
CA ALA A 268 -18.00 8.62 -8.91
C ALA A 268 -19.29 9.15 -9.56
N LEU A 269 -20.47 8.64 -9.16
CA LEU A 269 -21.78 9.13 -9.61
C LEU A 269 -22.07 10.55 -9.11
N ASP A 270 -21.69 10.86 -7.87
CA ASP A 270 -21.83 12.21 -7.30
C ASP A 270 -20.93 13.21 -8.07
N GLN A 271 -19.70 12.80 -8.42
CA GLN A 271 -18.77 13.58 -9.26
C GLN A 271 -19.29 13.79 -10.69
N ILE A 272 -19.88 12.76 -11.32
CA ILE A 272 -20.55 12.85 -12.63
C ILE A 272 -21.72 13.84 -12.57
N THR A 273 -22.52 13.78 -11.51
CA THR A 273 -23.70 14.63 -11.33
C THR A 273 -23.31 16.09 -11.20
N LYS A 274 -22.22 16.37 -10.47
CA LYS A 274 -21.76 17.73 -10.18
C LYS A 274 -21.09 18.44 -11.36
N TYR A 275 -20.22 17.74 -12.08
CA TYR A 275 -19.45 18.33 -13.19
C TYR A 275 -20.04 18.05 -14.57
N GLY A 276 -20.84 17.00 -14.71
CA GLY A 276 -21.28 16.50 -16.01
C GLY A 276 -20.15 15.83 -16.81
N ILE A 277 -20.51 14.81 -17.58
CA ILE A 277 -19.53 14.01 -18.34
C ILE A 277 -18.73 14.84 -19.36
N LYS A 278 -19.30 15.95 -19.89
CA LYS A 278 -18.60 16.85 -20.83
C LYS A 278 -17.41 17.54 -20.16
N LYS A 279 -17.60 18.11 -18.96
CA LYS A 279 -16.51 18.76 -18.20
C LYS A 279 -15.48 17.73 -17.76
N ILE A 280 -15.89 16.58 -17.23
CA ILE A 280 -14.98 15.48 -16.85
C ILE A 280 -14.05 15.11 -18.03
N ARG A 281 -14.60 14.95 -19.24
CA ARG A 281 -13.80 14.70 -20.46
C ARG A 281 -12.86 15.85 -20.85
N LYS A 282 -13.25 17.11 -20.63
CA LYS A 282 -12.39 18.29 -20.82
C LYS A 282 -11.20 18.26 -19.84
N ILE A 283 -11.47 18.03 -18.55
CA ILE A 283 -10.43 18.01 -17.51
C ILE A 283 -9.45 16.83 -17.75
N ILE A 284 -9.94 15.64 -18.13
CA ILE A 284 -9.06 14.49 -18.48
C ILE A 284 -8.09 14.83 -19.63
N LYS A 285 -8.52 15.57 -20.65
CA LYS A 285 -7.63 16.04 -21.72
C LYS A 285 -6.60 17.05 -21.19
N ASN A 286 -7.06 18.03 -20.42
CA ASN A 286 -6.19 19.04 -19.82
C ASN A 286 -5.15 18.43 -18.85
N LEU A 287 -5.47 17.30 -18.21
CA LEU A 287 -4.53 16.52 -17.38
C LEU A 287 -3.46 15.81 -18.22
N ALA A 288 -3.82 15.28 -19.39
CA ALA A 288 -2.84 14.69 -20.31
C ALA A 288 -1.89 15.75 -20.86
N ASP A 289 -2.40 16.94 -21.20
CA ASP A 289 -1.57 18.07 -21.63
C ASP A 289 -0.64 18.57 -20.50
N LEU A 290 -1.12 18.55 -19.24
CA LEU A 290 -0.32 18.90 -18.06
C LEU A 290 0.77 17.86 -17.79
N ASP A 291 0.44 16.56 -17.76
CA ASP A 291 1.39 15.46 -17.57
C ASP A 291 2.50 15.48 -18.64
N TYR A 292 2.15 15.78 -19.90
CA TYR A 292 3.12 15.99 -20.95
C TYR A 292 4.05 17.20 -20.67
N LYS A 293 3.50 18.36 -20.28
CA LYS A 293 4.29 19.56 -19.98
C LYS A 293 5.23 19.38 -18.79
N LEU A 294 4.78 18.74 -17.71
CA LEU A 294 5.61 18.42 -16.54
C LEU A 294 6.80 17.52 -16.90
N LYS A 295 6.67 16.67 -17.92
CA LYS A 295 7.72 15.74 -18.38
C LYS A 295 8.61 16.27 -19.51
N SER A 296 8.27 17.41 -20.12
CA SER A 296 8.92 17.88 -21.37
C SER A 296 9.33 19.36 -21.37
N SER A 297 8.91 20.15 -20.38
CA SER A 297 9.23 21.58 -20.29
C SER A 297 10.08 21.90 -19.05
N SER A 298 10.90 22.94 -19.15
CA SER A 298 11.65 23.53 -18.03
C SER A 298 10.85 24.64 -17.32
N LEU A 299 9.53 24.57 -17.36
CA LEU A 299 8.63 25.50 -16.67
C LEU A 299 8.44 25.03 -15.22
N ASP A 300 8.10 25.95 -14.34
CA ASP A 300 7.83 25.64 -12.94
C ASP A 300 6.59 24.73 -12.79
N GLU A 301 6.76 23.60 -12.11
CA GLU A 301 5.69 22.61 -11.92
C GLU A 301 4.49 23.19 -11.15
N VAL A 302 4.76 24.08 -10.19
CA VAL A 302 3.77 24.73 -9.31
C VAL A 302 2.90 25.67 -10.13
N GLU A 303 3.51 26.55 -10.93
CA GLU A 303 2.78 27.45 -11.83
C GLU A 303 1.91 26.67 -12.84
N LEU A 304 2.46 25.61 -13.45
CA LEU A 304 1.72 24.75 -14.37
C LEU A 304 0.50 24.09 -13.70
N PHE A 305 0.65 23.61 -12.47
CA PHE A 305 -0.42 22.96 -11.73
C PHE A 305 -1.49 23.96 -11.24
N GLU A 306 -1.09 25.13 -10.72
CA GLU A 306 -2.03 26.17 -10.31
C GLU A 306 -2.83 26.72 -11.49
N TYR A 307 -2.19 26.96 -12.64
CA TYR A 307 -2.89 27.32 -13.88
C TYR A 307 -3.90 26.25 -14.30
N PHE A 308 -3.53 24.97 -14.21
CA PHE A 308 -4.47 23.87 -14.45
C PHE A 308 -5.66 23.91 -13.48
N LEU A 309 -5.44 24.12 -12.17
CA LEU A 309 -6.52 24.18 -11.21
C LEU A 309 -7.49 25.35 -11.53
N ILE A 310 -6.94 26.53 -11.79
CA ILE A 310 -7.69 27.74 -12.17
C ILE A 310 -8.59 27.49 -13.40
N ASN A 311 -8.00 27.01 -14.49
CA ASN A 311 -8.69 26.81 -15.78
C ASN A 311 -9.76 25.69 -15.77
N ASN A 312 -9.74 24.80 -14.78
CA ASN A 312 -10.65 23.65 -14.70
C ASN A 312 -11.68 23.74 -13.56
N PHE A 313 -11.39 24.51 -12.51
CA PHE A 313 -12.19 24.51 -11.27
C PHE A 313 -12.63 25.90 -10.78
N ILE A 314 -12.09 27.03 -11.27
CA ILE A 314 -12.66 28.37 -10.99
C ILE A 314 -13.83 28.69 -11.91
N PHE A 315 -13.63 28.51 -13.22
CA PHE A 315 -14.57 28.99 -14.24
C PHE A 315 -15.59 27.92 -14.63
N ASP A 316 -16.77 27.97 -14.01
CA ASP A 316 -18.08 27.59 -14.58
C ASP A 316 -19.21 28.32 -13.82
#